data_AF-A0A920YI76-F1
#
_entry.id   AF-A0A920YI76-F1
#
_cell.length_a   1.000
_cell.length_b   1.000
_cell.length_c   1.000
_cell.angle_alpha   90.00
_cell.angle_beta   90.00
_cell.angle_gamma   90.00
#
_symmetry.space_group_name_H-M   'P 1'
#
loop_
_entity.id
_entity.type
_entity.pdbx_description
1 polymer ?
#
loop_
_entity_poly.entity_id
_entity_poly.type
_entity_poly.pdbx_seq_one_letter_code
_entity_poly.pdbx_strand_id
1 'polypeptide(L)'
;MRGKWLLIALTIATLILLVGAVPTSAAPNQGGIVHIVRRGETLYSIARRYGVDVWALARANGITNPNRIYVGQRLIIPSGRPSRGVIHIVRPGETLIYISLRYRVSIWAIIKANNITDPNHIYVGQRLFIPGVAPPAPKPQPPLSPSVSYPGPWSGEYFDNITLATPAYTTRSDESINFNWGYGPPAGGMPTNSFSVRWTGTFHFDEGTYRFYAKVDDGVRVYVDGTCIIDGWRDGALRLYTADQALTAGNHTVQVEYYDRIQVARIYFWWELVAGPAPTPTPGPTPTPPPGEGWFGQFYNNMDLQDPPFATRYDPWIGFEWGTDSPMPEMRSDFFSIRWTTTVHLNTDTYRFCAMSDDGVRIWVDGQRVLDEWHPNNGIAYCGEHWVETGDHEIKVEYYEEGGNALIYVWWEAAD
;
A
#
# COMPACT_ATOMS: atom_id res chain seq x y z
N MET A 1 45.32 81.89 6.94
CA MET A 1 44.86 83.20 6.41
C MET A 1 43.48 83.02 5.77
N ARG A 2 42.84 84.14 5.40
CA ARG A 2 41.69 84.35 4.48
C ARG A 2 41.33 83.18 3.54
N GLY A 3 40.05 82.94 3.19
CA GLY A 3 38.82 83.64 3.57
C GLY A 3 37.58 83.12 2.83
N LYS A 4 36.37 83.47 3.29
CA LYS A 4 35.09 83.10 2.66
C LYS A 4 34.80 83.95 1.41
N TRP A 5 34.09 83.38 0.43
CA TRP A 5 33.23 84.11 -0.51
C TRP A 5 31.88 83.38 -0.68
N LEU A 6 30.85 84.13 -1.07
CA LEU A 6 29.42 83.77 -1.03
C LEU A 6 28.68 84.70 -2.03
N LEU A 7 27.36 84.49 -2.22
CA LEU A 7 26.43 85.14 -3.19
C LEU A 7 26.43 84.47 -4.59
N ILE A 8 25.34 84.01 -5.26
CA ILE A 8 23.85 84.07 -5.17
C ILE A 8 23.17 84.95 -6.25
N ALA A 9 22.44 84.28 -7.17
CA ALA A 9 21.23 84.69 -7.92
C ALA A 9 20.70 83.39 -8.60
N LEU A 10 19.43 82.91 -8.55
CA LEU A 10 18.06 83.47 -8.74
C LEU A 10 17.85 84.09 -10.14
N THR A 11 16.75 83.87 -10.87
CA THR A 11 15.43 83.18 -10.64
C THR A 11 15.25 82.01 -11.67
N ILE A 12 14.12 81.33 -11.99
CA ILE A 12 12.64 81.44 -11.85
C ILE A 12 12.07 80.02 -11.49
N ALA A 13 10.77 79.85 -11.23
CA ALA A 13 10.14 78.57 -10.81
C ALA A 13 8.81 78.21 -11.52
N THR A 14 8.56 76.90 -11.64
CA THR A 14 7.30 76.15 -11.91
C THR A 14 7.53 74.68 -11.50
N LEU A 15 6.57 73.83 -11.12
CA LEU A 15 5.21 73.98 -10.56
C LEU A 15 4.93 72.70 -9.73
N ILE A 16 4.08 72.75 -8.68
CA ILE A 16 3.92 71.65 -7.70
C ILE A 16 2.87 70.62 -8.12
N LEU A 17 3.14 69.32 -7.93
CA LEU A 17 2.13 68.35 -7.51
C LEU A 17 2.74 67.15 -6.75
N LEU A 18 1.93 66.56 -5.87
CA LEU A 18 2.30 65.57 -4.85
C LEU A 18 2.51 64.14 -5.38
N VAL A 19 3.37 63.37 -4.71
CA VAL A 19 3.03 62.12 -3.97
C VAL A 19 4.31 61.50 -3.38
N GLY A 20 4.23 60.91 -2.17
CA GLY A 20 5.20 59.92 -1.68
C GLY A 20 6.09 60.32 -0.49
N ALA A 21 5.70 59.88 0.71
CA ALA A 21 6.68 59.49 1.75
C ALA A 21 7.30 58.12 1.35
N VAL A 22 8.33 57.53 1.99
CA VAL A 22 8.84 57.55 3.37
C VAL A 22 10.37 57.32 3.29
N PRO A 23 11.21 57.70 4.26
CA PRO A 23 12.58 57.18 4.32
C PRO A 23 12.59 55.64 4.30
N THR A 24 13.20 55.05 3.28
CA THR A 24 13.45 53.61 3.20
C THR A 24 14.48 53.23 4.26
N SER A 25 14.01 52.68 5.37
CA SER A 25 14.87 52.13 6.42
C SER A 25 15.78 51.05 5.81
N ALA A 26 17.09 51.19 5.99
CA ALA A 26 18.03 50.12 5.69
C ALA A 26 17.71 48.91 6.57
N ALA A 27 17.12 47.87 5.99
CA ALA A 27 16.88 46.61 6.68
C ALA A 27 18.21 46.03 7.16
N PRO A 28 18.27 45.42 8.37
CA PRO A 28 19.54 45.09 9.01
C PRO A 28 20.35 44.07 8.19
N ASN A 29 21.65 44.35 8.08
CA ASN A 29 22.62 43.51 7.38
C ASN A 29 22.79 42.16 8.09
N GLN A 30 22.00 41.16 7.71
CA GLN A 30 22.06 39.81 8.28
C GLN A 30 23.32 39.11 7.79
N GLY A 31 24.31 38.98 8.68
CA GLY A 31 25.59 38.32 8.40
C GLY A 31 25.43 36.83 8.12
N GLY A 32 25.20 36.49 6.85
CA GLY A 32 25.28 35.11 6.36
C GLY A 32 26.71 34.61 6.39
N ILE A 33 26.91 33.37 6.87
CA ILE A 33 28.22 32.71 6.80
C ILE A 33 28.57 32.55 5.32
N VAL A 34 29.73 33.07 4.89
CA VAL A 34 30.19 32.88 3.50
C VAL A 34 31.08 31.65 3.43
N HIS A 35 30.61 30.63 2.71
CA HIS A 35 31.39 29.45 2.37
C HIS A 35 32.08 29.65 1.01
N ILE A 36 33.28 29.09 0.84
CA ILE A 36 34.02 29.09 -0.43
C ILE A 36 34.21 27.65 -0.88
N VAL A 37 33.62 27.30 -2.03
CA VAL A 37 33.57 25.93 -2.56
C VAL A 37 34.98 25.40 -2.83
N ARG A 38 35.33 24.26 -2.23
CA ARG A 38 36.62 23.58 -2.43
C ARG A 38 36.53 22.48 -3.49
N ARG A 39 37.68 22.01 -3.97
CA ARG A 39 37.77 20.89 -4.92
C ARG A 39 37.11 19.64 -4.31
N GLY A 40 36.11 19.10 -5.01
CA GLY A 40 35.34 17.92 -4.59
C GLY A 40 34.08 18.20 -3.77
N GLU A 41 33.76 19.47 -3.46
CA GLU A 41 32.53 19.81 -2.75
C GLU A 41 31.35 20.04 -3.71
N THR A 42 30.18 19.51 -3.35
CA THR A 42 28.90 19.70 -4.04
C THR A 42 27.95 20.54 -3.20
N LEU A 43 26.95 21.18 -3.84
CA LEU A 43 25.98 22.02 -3.11
C LEU A 43 25.24 21.22 -2.03
N TYR A 44 24.98 19.94 -2.27
CA TYR A 44 24.47 18.98 -1.29
C TYR A 44 25.41 18.79 -0.08
N SER A 45 26.70 18.52 -0.33
CA SER A 45 27.68 18.33 0.75
C SER A 45 27.89 19.58 1.61
N ILE A 46 27.82 20.77 0.99
CA ILE A 46 27.93 22.07 1.65
C ILE A 46 26.68 22.34 2.48
N ALA A 47 25.49 22.19 1.90
CA ALA A 47 24.22 22.36 2.60
C ALA A 47 24.13 21.44 3.84
N ARG A 48 24.50 20.16 3.68
CA ARG A 48 24.60 19.17 4.78
C ARG A 48 25.58 19.61 5.87
N ARG A 49 26.74 20.19 5.53
CA ARG A 49 27.73 20.68 6.52
C ARG A 49 27.16 21.81 7.39
N TYR A 50 26.36 22.70 6.83
CA TYR A 50 25.81 23.86 7.54
C TYR A 50 24.38 23.65 8.06
N GLY A 51 23.79 22.46 7.90
CA GLY A 51 22.43 22.16 8.37
C GLY A 51 21.31 22.90 7.63
N VAL A 52 21.56 23.35 6.40
CA VAL A 52 20.60 24.10 5.57
C VAL A 52 20.02 23.23 4.45
N ASP A 53 18.85 23.61 3.92
CA ASP A 53 18.28 23.00 2.71
C ASP A 53 19.13 23.37 1.47
N VAL A 54 19.34 22.40 0.58
CA VAL A 54 20.07 22.56 -0.68
C VAL A 54 19.41 23.60 -1.57
N TRP A 55 18.07 23.62 -1.62
CA TRP A 55 17.34 24.57 -2.46
C TRP A 55 17.26 25.97 -1.84
N ALA A 56 17.24 26.08 -0.51
CA ALA A 56 17.39 27.34 0.20
C ALA A 56 18.79 27.94 -0.05
N LEU A 57 19.84 27.12 0.00
CA LEU A 57 21.20 27.51 -0.34
C LEU A 57 21.32 27.89 -1.83
N ALA A 58 20.67 27.16 -2.74
CA ALA A 58 20.63 27.49 -4.16
C ALA A 58 19.94 28.83 -4.42
N ARG A 59 18.73 29.04 -3.88
CA ARG A 59 17.96 30.30 -3.99
C ARG A 59 18.71 31.49 -3.42
N ALA A 60 19.34 31.35 -2.25
CA ALA A 60 20.14 32.40 -1.61
C ALA A 60 21.37 32.84 -2.43
N ASN A 61 21.75 32.07 -3.47
CA ASN A 61 22.91 32.33 -4.32
C ASN A 61 22.56 32.41 -5.82
N GLY A 62 21.27 32.48 -6.18
CA GLY A 62 20.82 32.55 -7.57
C GLY A 62 21.13 31.32 -8.43
N ILE A 63 21.36 30.14 -7.82
CA ILE A 63 21.80 28.93 -8.52
C ILE A 63 20.58 28.19 -9.09
N THR A 64 20.35 28.30 -10.39
CA THR A 64 19.26 27.61 -11.10
C THR A 64 19.47 26.09 -11.20
N ASN A 65 20.72 25.61 -11.18
CA ASN A 65 21.06 24.19 -11.26
C ASN A 65 21.99 23.79 -10.10
N PRO A 66 21.49 23.13 -9.03
CA PRO A 66 22.28 22.72 -7.87
C PRO A 66 23.50 21.84 -8.16
N ASN A 67 23.53 21.15 -9.31
CA ASN A 67 24.64 20.29 -9.72
C ASN A 67 25.76 21.05 -10.45
N ARG A 68 25.62 22.37 -10.65
CA ARG A 68 26.64 23.23 -11.27
C ARG A 68 27.11 24.31 -10.29
N ILE A 69 28.17 24.00 -9.56
CA ILE A 69 28.97 24.96 -8.78
C ILE A 69 30.45 24.82 -9.12
N TYR A 70 31.21 25.89 -8.90
CA TYR A 70 32.61 25.99 -9.30
C TYR A 70 33.54 26.13 -8.09
N VAL A 71 34.75 25.57 -8.17
CA VAL A 71 35.76 25.74 -7.11
C VAL A 71 36.14 27.22 -7.00
N GLY A 72 36.19 27.74 -5.79
CA GLY A 72 36.38 29.18 -5.50
C GLY A 72 35.09 30.01 -5.52
N GLN A 73 33.95 29.45 -5.92
CA GLN A 73 32.65 30.12 -5.83
C GLN A 73 32.32 30.46 -4.37
N ARG A 74 31.85 31.69 -4.13
CA ARG A 74 31.40 32.15 -2.81
C ARG A 74 29.91 31.87 -2.69
N LEU A 75 29.51 31.21 -1.60
CA LEU A 75 28.13 30.88 -1.28
C LEU A 75 27.74 31.52 0.06
N ILE A 76 26.70 32.35 0.04
CA ILE A 76 26.01 32.84 1.24
C ILE A 76 25.21 31.67 1.82
N ILE A 77 25.60 31.17 2.99
CA ILE A 77 24.80 30.23 3.77
C ILE A 77 23.66 31.02 4.45
N PRO A 78 22.38 30.69 4.20
CA PRO A 78 21.26 31.45 4.75
C PRO A 78 21.07 31.18 6.25
N SER A 79 21.17 32.23 7.07
CA SER A 79 21.04 32.18 8.55
C SER A 79 19.60 32.02 9.07
N GLY A 80 18.63 31.75 8.20
CA GLY A 80 17.22 31.61 8.57
C GLY A 80 16.90 30.21 9.08
N ARG A 81 16.07 30.10 10.13
CA ARG A 81 15.44 28.81 10.50
C ARG A 81 14.72 28.23 9.27
N PRO A 82 14.77 26.91 9.05
CA PRO A 82 14.10 26.30 7.89
C PRO A 82 12.61 26.65 7.89
N SER A 83 12.09 26.95 6.70
CA SER A 83 10.66 27.17 6.47
C SER A 83 9.88 25.97 6.98
N ARG A 84 9.12 26.13 8.07
CA ARG A 84 8.32 25.05 8.66
C ARG A 84 7.38 24.48 7.60
N GLY A 85 7.42 23.16 7.47
CA GLY A 85 6.68 22.39 6.49
C GLY A 85 7.21 20.97 6.41
N VAL A 86 6.55 20.12 5.64
CA VAL A 86 6.98 18.74 5.35
C VAL A 86 7.07 18.51 3.85
N ILE A 87 7.88 17.54 3.42
CA ILE A 87 7.74 16.97 2.07
C ILE A 87 6.71 15.85 2.15
N HIS A 88 5.56 16.07 1.53
CA HIS A 88 4.62 15.03 1.17
C HIS A 88 5.04 14.40 -0.17
N ILE A 89 4.75 13.12 -0.37
CA ILE A 89 4.96 12.41 -1.63
C ILE A 89 3.59 11.90 -2.07
N VAL A 90 3.11 12.40 -3.21
CA VAL A 90 1.80 12.09 -3.78
C VAL A 90 1.66 10.58 -4.01
N ARG A 91 0.61 9.98 -3.48
CA ARG A 91 0.27 8.55 -3.68
C ARG A 91 -0.72 8.36 -4.82
N PRO A 92 -0.91 7.12 -5.33
CA PRO A 92 -2.04 6.80 -6.21
C PRO A 92 -3.37 7.30 -5.61
N GLY A 93 -4.19 7.96 -6.43
CA GLY A 93 -5.50 8.50 -6.04
C GLY A 93 -5.48 9.82 -5.23
N GLU A 94 -4.33 10.32 -4.75
CA GLU A 94 -4.31 11.60 -4.03
C GLU A 94 -4.39 12.80 -4.96
N THR A 95 -5.36 13.70 -4.72
CA THR A 95 -5.49 15.01 -5.39
C THR A 95 -4.94 16.13 -4.53
N LEU A 96 -4.61 17.28 -5.13
CA LEU A 96 -4.19 18.47 -4.37
C LEU A 96 -5.23 18.91 -3.32
N ILE A 97 -6.52 18.67 -3.59
CA ILE A 97 -7.62 18.93 -2.64
C ILE A 97 -7.49 17.99 -1.43
N TYR A 98 -7.44 16.67 -1.63
CA TYR A 98 -7.31 15.71 -0.54
C TYR A 98 -6.03 15.91 0.28
N ILE A 99 -4.91 16.24 -0.36
CA ILE A 99 -3.64 16.57 0.31
C ILE A 99 -3.81 17.85 1.16
N SER A 100 -4.47 18.89 0.64
CA SER A 100 -4.71 20.13 1.38
C SER A 100 -5.57 19.91 2.64
N LEU A 101 -6.62 19.10 2.54
CA LEU A 101 -7.47 18.68 3.66
C LEU A 101 -6.69 17.86 4.69
N ARG A 102 -5.93 16.86 4.23
CA ARG A 102 -5.10 15.96 5.06
C ARG A 102 -4.12 16.71 5.97
N TYR A 103 -3.52 17.78 5.45
CA TYR A 103 -2.56 18.60 6.20
C TYR A 103 -3.17 19.87 6.82
N ARG A 104 -4.47 20.12 6.64
CA ARG A 104 -5.20 21.32 7.12
C ARG A 104 -4.56 22.64 6.66
N VAL A 105 -4.10 22.68 5.41
CA VAL A 105 -3.56 23.89 4.76
C VAL A 105 -4.40 24.25 3.54
N SER A 106 -4.39 25.51 3.10
CA SER A 106 -5.08 25.87 1.86
C SER A 106 -4.37 25.30 0.62
N ILE A 107 -5.16 24.85 -0.37
CA ILE A 107 -4.63 24.39 -1.66
C ILE A 107 -3.73 25.46 -2.32
N TRP A 108 -4.11 26.74 -2.22
CA TRP A 108 -3.32 27.88 -2.70
C TRP A 108 -1.96 28.05 -2.02
N ALA A 109 -1.83 27.67 -0.74
CA ALA A 109 -0.53 27.66 -0.06
C ALA A 109 0.37 26.56 -0.62
N ILE A 110 -0.16 25.36 -0.92
CA ILE A 110 0.61 24.28 -1.56
C ILE A 110 0.99 24.68 -2.98
N ILE A 111 0.04 25.18 -3.79
CA ILE A 111 0.27 25.65 -5.16
C ILE A 111 1.42 26.67 -5.20
N LYS A 112 1.34 27.73 -4.37
CA LYS A 112 2.34 28.80 -4.30
C LYS A 112 3.69 28.32 -3.76
N ALA A 113 3.70 27.37 -2.81
CA ALA A 113 4.94 26.83 -2.24
C ALA A 113 5.67 25.84 -3.17
N ASN A 114 4.98 25.27 -4.15
CA ASN A 114 5.52 24.30 -5.12
C ASN A 114 5.58 24.82 -6.56
N ASN A 115 5.19 26.06 -6.80
CA ASN A 115 5.12 26.70 -8.13
C ASN A 115 4.30 25.87 -9.14
N ILE A 116 3.16 25.35 -8.70
CA ILE A 116 2.25 24.55 -9.55
C ILE A 116 1.43 25.51 -10.43
N THR A 117 1.40 25.25 -11.73
CA THR A 117 0.67 26.07 -12.72
C THR A 117 -0.77 25.60 -12.96
N ASP A 118 -1.04 24.30 -12.78
CA ASP A 118 -2.38 23.72 -12.88
C ASP A 118 -2.70 22.88 -11.62
N PRO A 119 -3.68 23.26 -10.80
CA PRO A 119 -4.06 22.54 -9.58
C PRO A 119 -4.61 21.11 -9.80
N ASN A 120 -5.02 20.75 -11.02
CA ASN A 120 -5.59 19.44 -11.34
C ASN A 120 -4.52 18.43 -11.78
N HIS A 121 -3.35 18.89 -12.22
CA HIS A 121 -2.28 18.06 -12.74
C HIS A 121 -1.13 17.91 -11.71
N ILE A 122 -1.26 16.89 -10.86
CA ILE A 122 -0.17 16.36 -10.04
C ILE A 122 0.07 14.88 -10.34
N TYR A 123 1.30 14.41 -10.12
CA TYR A 123 1.76 13.07 -10.49
C TYR A 123 2.07 12.23 -9.25
N VAL A 124 1.82 10.92 -9.31
CA VAL A 124 2.27 9.99 -8.27
C VAL A 124 3.79 10.06 -8.13
N GLY A 125 4.30 10.04 -6.89
CA GLY A 125 5.71 10.24 -6.58
C GLY A 125 6.17 11.71 -6.55
N GLN A 126 5.33 12.66 -6.99
CA GLN A 126 5.66 14.09 -6.92
C GLN A 126 5.87 14.54 -5.47
N ARG A 127 6.96 15.27 -5.24
CA ARG A 127 7.38 15.74 -3.92
C ARG A 127 6.82 17.14 -3.67
N LEU A 128 5.75 17.23 -2.89
CA LEU A 128 5.11 18.50 -2.53
C LEU A 128 5.59 18.99 -1.16
N PHE A 129 6.19 20.17 -1.12
CA PHE A 129 6.45 20.90 0.12
C PHE A 129 5.15 21.50 0.65
N ILE A 130 4.69 21.00 1.78
CA ILE A 130 3.49 21.46 2.48
C ILE A 130 3.92 22.51 3.52
N PRO A 131 3.61 23.81 3.33
CA PRO A 131 4.09 24.88 4.21
C PRO A 131 3.30 24.95 5.52
N GLY A 132 3.92 25.51 6.56
CA GLY A 132 3.27 25.85 7.84
C GLY A 132 3.11 24.69 8.83
N VAL A 133 3.00 23.45 8.34
CA VAL A 133 2.87 22.26 9.19
C VAL A 133 4.20 21.86 9.84
N ALA A 134 4.13 21.39 11.08
CA ALA A 134 5.22 20.59 11.65
C ALA A 134 5.20 19.18 11.03
N PRO A 135 6.32 18.42 11.07
CA PRO A 135 6.24 16.98 10.97
C PRO A 135 5.18 16.46 11.94
N PRO A 136 4.29 15.53 11.53
CA PRO A 136 3.48 14.81 12.51
C PRO A 136 4.44 14.19 13.53
N ALA A 137 4.08 14.26 14.82
CA ALA A 137 4.85 13.56 15.84
C ALA A 137 5.03 12.10 15.40
N PRO A 138 6.20 11.47 15.62
CA PRO A 138 6.36 10.06 15.35
C PRO A 138 5.21 9.32 16.02
N LYS A 139 4.39 8.61 15.24
CA LYS A 139 3.50 7.60 15.83
C LYS A 139 4.39 6.70 16.69
N PRO A 140 3.94 6.27 17.89
CA PRO A 140 4.69 5.31 18.69
C PRO A 140 5.16 4.20 17.77
N GLN A 141 6.48 4.08 17.61
CA GLN A 141 7.03 3.11 16.69
C GLN A 141 6.58 1.74 17.19
N PRO A 142 5.90 0.92 16.37
CA PRO A 142 5.60 -0.45 16.77
C PRO A 142 6.90 -1.10 17.26
N PRO A 143 6.85 -1.89 18.36
CA PRO A 143 8.05 -2.53 18.90
C PRO A 143 8.80 -3.19 17.75
N LEU A 144 10.12 -2.93 17.66
CA LEU A 144 10.95 -3.24 16.50
C LEU A 144 10.56 -4.59 15.90
N SER A 145 9.88 -4.55 14.75
CA SER A 145 9.40 -5.77 14.10
C SER A 145 10.57 -6.73 13.95
N PRO A 146 10.41 -8.03 14.26
CA PRO A 146 11.48 -9.00 14.13
C PRO A 146 12.08 -8.86 12.73
N SER A 147 13.41 -8.83 12.65
CA SER A 147 14.12 -8.58 11.40
C SER A 147 13.76 -9.66 10.39
N VAL A 148 12.93 -9.30 9.39
CA VAL A 148 12.44 -10.21 8.36
C VAL A 148 13.63 -10.92 7.72
N SER A 149 13.72 -12.22 7.95
CA SER A 149 14.75 -13.06 7.38
C SER A 149 14.33 -13.43 5.97
N TYR A 150 15.05 -12.93 4.97
CA TYR A 150 14.83 -13.32 3.58
C TYR A 150 15.63 -14.60 3.31
N PRO A 151 14.98 -15.73 2.98
CA PRO A 151 15.64 -17.00 2.77
C PRO A 151 16.39 -17.03 1.42
N GLY A 152 17.33 -17.97 1.30
CA GLY A 152 18.16 -18.22 0.12
C GLY A 152 19.25 -19.27 0.44
N PRO A 153 20.17 -19.55 -0.50
CA PRO A 153 20.29 -18.94 -1.82
C PRO A 153 19.26 -19.47 -2.84
N TRP A 154 19.08 -18.73 -3.92
CA TRP A 154 18.21 -19.05 -5.05
C TRP A 154 19.02 -19.20 -6.34
N SER A 155 18.50 -19.98 -7.30
CA SER A 155 18.91 -19.94 -8.70
C SER A 155 17.94 -19.05 -9.48
N GLY A 156 18.39 -17.87 -9.91
CA GLY A 156 17.59 -16.91 -10.67
C GLY A 156 17.85 -16.96 -12.17
N GLU A 157 16.81 -17.24 -12.96
CA GLU A 157 16.73 -17.03 -14.41
C GLU A 157 16.13 -15.64 -14.70
N TYR A 158 16.81 -14.82 -15.49
CA TYR A 158 16.41 -13.45 -15.81
C TYR A 158 16.10 -13.30 -17.30
N PHE A 159 14.95 -12.71 -17.64
CA PHE A 159 14.38 -12.64 -18.99
C PHE A 159 14.11 -11.19 -19.42
N ASP A 160 14.41 -10.87 -20.68
CA ASP A 160 14.23 -9.54 -21.30
C ASP A 160 12.81 -9.27 -21.83
N ASN A 161 11.85 -10.08 -21.38
CA ASN A 161 10.43 -10.04 -21.72
C ASN A 161 9.60 -10.33 -20.45
N ILE A 162 8.34 -9.92 -20.38
CA ILE A 162 7.45 -10.17 -19.21
C ILE A 162 6.88 -11.59 -19.12
N THR A 163 7.18 -12.45 -20.10
CA THR A 163 6.49 -13.73 -20.31
C THR A 163 7.31 -14.96 -19.89
N LEU A 164 8.48 -14.77 -19.28
CA LEU A 164 9.46 -15.83 -18.96
C LEU A 164 9.81 -16.70 -20.19
N ALA A 165 9.71 -16.10 -21.39
CA ALA A 165 9.91 -16.79 -22.64
C ALA A 165 11.41 -17.07 -22.85
N THR A 166 11.73 -18.33 -23.14
CA THR A 166 13.10 -18.84 -23.20
C THR A 166 13.82 -18.49 -24.51
N PRO A 167 15.17 -18.38 -24.50
CA PRO A 167 16.08 -18.58 -23.37
C PRO A 167 16.08 -17.42 -22.37
N ALA A 168 16.53 -17.68 -21.14
CA ALA A 168 16.87 -16.61 -20.22
C ALA A 168 18.02 -15.75 -20.77
N TYR A 169 17.95 -14.43 -20.58
CA TYR A 169 19.00 -13.48 -20.95
C TYR A 169 20.27 -13.71 -20.11
N THR A 170 20.11 -14.00 -18.82
CA THR A 170 21.20 -14.36 -17.93
C THR A 170 20.70 -15.19 -16.74
N THR A 171 21.60 -15.89 -16.06
CA THR A 171 21.31 -16.62 -14.81
C THR A 171 22.34 -16.25 -13.76
N ARG A 172 21.93 -16.22 -12.48
CA ARG A 172 22.83 -16.03 -11.34
C ARG A 172 22.28 -16.67 -10.07
N SER A 173 23.13 -16.82 -9.05
CA SER A 173 22.64 -17.09 -7.71
C SER A 173 22.32 -15.79 -6.99
N ASP A 174 21.22 -15.79 -6.22
CA ASP A 174 20.76 -14.67 -5.40
C ASP A 174 20.61 -15.14 -3.95
N GLU A 175 21.33 -14.53 -3.01
CA GLU A 175 21.28 -14.91 -1.58
C GLU A 175 19.92 -14.63 -0.92
N SER A 176 19.06 -13.82 -1.55
CA SER A 176 17.69 -13.56 -1.12
C SER A 176 16.88 -12.88 -2.23
N ILE A 177 15.55 -13.07 -2.21
CA ILE A 177 14.62 -12.28 -3.04
C ILE A 177 14.23 -11.03 -2.25
N ASN A 178 15.08 -10.00 -2.33
CA ASN A 178 14.96 -8.74 -1.60
C ASN A 178 15.39 -7.57 -2.50
N PHE A 179 14.62 -7.34 -3.57
CA PHE A 179 15.00 -6.49 -4.69
C PHE A 179 14.15 -5.22 -4.80
N ASN A 180 14.86 -4.09 -5.00
CA ASN A 180 14.30 -2.77 -5.21
C ASN A 180 15.15 -2.07 -6.28
N TRP A 181 15.01 -2.50 -7.53
CA TRP A 181 15.73 -1.92 -8.66
C TRP A 181 15.23 -0.52 -9.01
N GLY A 182 13.97 -0.22 -8.67
CA GLY A 182 13.35 1.06 -8.97
C GLY A 182 13.20 1.22 -10.48
N TYR A 183 13.72 2.31 -11.04
CA TYR A 183 13.75 2.54 -12.50
C TYR A 183 14.95 1.88 -13.21
N GLY A 184 15.67 0.98 -12.54
CA GLY A 184 16.85 0.29 -13.06
C GLY A 184 16.56 -1.14 -13.52
N PRO A 185 17.39 -1.72 -14.41
CA PRO A 185 17.26 -3.11 -14.82
C PRO A 185 17.82 -4.06 -13.74
N PRO A 186 17.42 -5.34 -13.72
CA PRO A 186 17.85 -6.28 -12.69
C PRO A 186 19.28 -6.79 -12.88
N ALA A 187 19.82 -6.67 -14.10
CA ALA A 187 21.20 -6.97 -14.49
C ALA A 187 21.67 -6.00 -15.57
N GLY A 188 22.99 -5.88 -15.77
CA GLY A 188 23.56 -5.03 -16.81
C GLY A 188 23.21 -5.54 -18.21
N GLY A 189 22.68 -4.67 -19.08
CA GLY A 189 22.29 -4.99 -20.45
C GLY A 189 20.82 -5.41 -20.63
N MET A 190 20.11 -5.72 -19.55
CA MET A 190 18.66 -5.96 -19.56
C MET A 190 17.86 -4.64 -19.68
N PRO A 191 16.61 -4.68 -20.15
CA PRO A 191 15.76 -3.50 -20.20
C PRO A 191 15.31 -3.05 -18.80
N THR A 192 15.00 -1.75 -18.66
CA THR A 192 14.53 -1.12 -17.41
C THR A 192 13.05 -1.30 -17.13
N ASN A 193 12.32 -1.87 -18.08
CA ASN A 193 10.88 -2.12 -18.08
C ASN A 193 10.65 -3.42 -18.86
N SER A 194 9.47 -4.03 -18.77
CA SER A 194 9.07 -5.20 -19.57
C SER A 194 9.98 -6.44 -19.42
N PHE A 195 10.48 -6.70 -18.21
CA PHE A 195 11.33 -7.86 -17.91
C PHE A 195 10.67 -8.82 -16.91
N SER A 196 11.15 -10.06 -16.85
CA SER A 196 10.68 -11.04 -15.86
C SER A 196 11.83 -11.87 -15.29
N VAL A 197 11.58 -12.51 -14.15
CA VAL A 197 12.56 -13.33 -13.42
C VAL A 197 11.87 -14.56 -12.85
N ARG A 198 12.52 -15.72 -12.92
CA ARG A 198 12.14 -16.93 -12.18
C ARG A 198 13.28 -17.29 -11.22
N TRP A 199 13.00 -17.34 -9.93
CA TRP A 199 13.87 -17.94 -8.94
C TRP A 199 13.36 -19.31 -8.56
N THR A 200 14.26 -20.30 -8.47
CA THR A 200 13.96 -21.62 -7.92
C THR A 200 15.00 -21.96 -6.85
N GLY A 201 14.55 -22.53 -5.73
CA GLY A 201 15.40 -22.99 -4.64
C GLY A 201 14.77 -24.18 -3.92
N THR A 202 15.59 -24.96 -3.22
CA THR A 202 15.14 -26.09 -2.41
C THR A 202 15.53 -25.84 -0.97
N PHE A 203 14.55 -25.83 -0.08
CA PHE A 203 14.71 -25.40 1.31
C PHE A 203 14.21 -26.48 2.26
N HIS A 204 14.86 -26.60 3.41
CA HIS A 204 14.37 -27.49 4.47
C HIS A 204 13.31 -26.77 5.30
N PHE A 205 12.21 -27.46 5.58
CA PHE A 205 11.13 -27.02 6.46
C PHE A 205 10.92 -28.09 7.53
N ASP A 206 10.73 -27.67 8.79
CA ASP A 206 10.09 -28.50 9.81
C ASP A 206 8.60 -28.67 9.46
N GLU A 207 7.95 -29.73 9.93
CA GLU A 207 6.51 -29.95 9.68
C GLU A 207 5.65 -28.83 10.30
N GLY A 208 4.71 -28.28 9.53
CA GLY A 208 3.82 -27.21 10.00
C GLY A 208 3.23 -26.37 8.88
N THR A 209 2.45 -25.34 9.25
CA THR A 209 1.91 -24.35 8.31
C THR A 209 2.80 -23.12 8.27
N TYR A 210 3.25 -22.78 7.07
CA TYR A 210 4.06 -21.59 6.79
C TYR A 210 3.25 -20.56 6.03
N ARG A 211 3.33 -19.30 6.47
CA ARG A 211 2.80 -18.16 5.72
C ARG A 211 3.88 -17.61 4.81
N PHE A 212 3.66 -17.73 3.51
CA PHE A 212 4.49 -17.15 2.46
C PHE A 212 4.00 -15.72 2.16
N TYR A 213 4.95 -14.80 1.98
CA TYR A 213 4.71 -13.38 1.77
C TYR A 213 5.41 -12.92 0.48
N ALA A 214 4.65 -12.38 -0.47
CA ALA A 214 5.18 -11.83 -1.72
C ALA A 214 4.79 -10.37 -1.90
N LYS A 215 5.75 -9.45 -1.80
CA LYS A 215 5.51 -8.01 -1.94
C LYS A 215 6.07 -7.48 -3.26
N VAL A 216 5.20 -7.07 -4.18
CA VAL A 216 5.54 -6.96 -5.61
C VAL A 216 5.00 -5.69 -6.29
N ASP A 217 5.77 -5.22 -7.28
CA ASP A 217 5.57 -4.09 -8.20
C ASP A 217 6.28 -4.53 -9.52
N ASP A 218 5.65 -5.06 -10.59
CA ASP A 218 4.22 -5.24 -10.91
C ASP A 218 3.61 -6.56 -10.40
N GLY A 219 4.03 -7.73 -10.92
CA GLY A 219 3.29 -9.00 -10.80
C GLY A 219 4.12 -10.19 -10.34
N VAL A 220 3.50 -11.15 -9.64
CA VAL A 220 4.17 -12.32 -9.03
C VAL A 220 3.39 -13.62 -9.21
N ARG A 221 4.07 -14.76 -9.24
CA ARG A 221 3.51 -16.08 -8.87
C ARG A 221 4.46 -16.81 -7.92
N VAL A 222 3.91 -17.60 -7.01
CA VAL A 222 4.69 -18.39 -6.05
C VAL A 222 4.18 -19.82 -6.07
N TYR A 223 5.11 -20.76 -6.22
CA TYR A 223 4.85 -22.19 -6.22
C TYR A 223 5.63 -22.89 -5.10
N VAL A 224 5.02 -23.89 -4.47
CA VAL A 224 5.71 -24.84 -3.59
C VAL A 224 5.42 -26.25 -4.10
N ASP A 225 6.49 -27.01 -4.37
CA ASP A 225 6.51 -28.32 -5.04
C ASP A 225 5.74 -28.38 -6.37
N GLY A 226 5.56 -27.23 -7.02
CA GLY A 226 4.83 -27.07 -8.28
C GLY A 226 3.38 -26.60 -8.12
N THR A 227 2.80 -26.65 -6.92
CA THR A 227 1.47 -26.10 -6.61
C THR A 227 1.56 -24.57 -6.50
N CYS A 228 0.75 -23.84 -7.27
CA CYS A 228 0.70 -22.37 -7.20
C CYS A 228 -0.05 -21.94 -5.92
N ILE A 229 0.65 -21.33 -4.97
CA ILE A 229 0.07 -20.86 -3.70
C ILE A 229 -0.27 -19.36 -3.72
N ILE A 230 0.36 -18.59 -4.61
CA ILE A 230 0.01 -17.19 -4.88
C ILE A 230 0.02 -17.00 -6.38
N ASP A 231 -1.13 -16.66 -6.98
CA ASP A 231 -1.16 -16.04 -8.30
C ASP A 231 -1.52 -14.55 -8.19
N GLY A 232 -0.63 -13.72 -8.72
CA GLY A 232 -0.74 -12.27 -8.76
C GLY A 232 -0.19 -11.71 -10.05
N TRP A 233 -0.31 -12.45 -11.17
CA TRP A 233 0.34 -12.17 -12.46
C TRP A 233 -0.28 -10.99 -13.26
N ARG A 234 -0.62 -9.90 -12.57
CA ARG A 234 -1.23 -8.69 -13.13
C ARG A 234 -0.41 -7.43 -12.81
N ASP A 235 -0.51 -6.45 -13.70
CA ASP A 235 0.01 -5.10 -13.52
C ASP A 235 -0.50 -4.45 -12.22
N GLY A 236 0.31 -3.61 -11.59
CA GLY A 236 -0.14 -2.76 -10.49
C GLY A 236 0.94 -2.42 -9.47
N ALA A 237 0.75 -1.27 -8.82
CA ALA A 237 1.69 -0.71 -7.84
C ALA A 237 1.96 -1.61 -6.62
N LEU A 238 3.12 -1.40 -5.97
CA LEU A 238 3.64 -2.13 -4.80
C LEU A 238 2.58 -2.60 -3.80
N ARG A 239 2.22 -3.89 -3.88
CA ARG A 239 1.22 -4.57 -3.04
C ARG A 239 1.81 -5.80 -2.34
N LEU A 240 1.09 -6.35 -1.37
CA LEU A 240 1.47 -7.57 -0.65
C LEU A 240 0.44 -8.66 -0.91
N TYR A 241 0.93 -9.84 -1.27
CA TYR A 241 0.20 -11.11 -1.28
C TYR A 241 0.69 -11.99 -0.14
N THR A 242 -0.21 -12.84 0.37
CA THR A 242 0.08 -13.83 1.41
C THR A 242 -0.67 -15.12 1.13
N ALA A 243 -0.04 -16.27 1.39
CA ALA A 243 -0.70 -17.57 1.35
C ALA A 243 -0.13 -18.50 2.44
N ASP A 244 -0.99 -19.32 3.01
CA ASP A 244 -0.63 -20.30 4.04
C ASP A 244 -0.56 -21.69 3.41
N GLN A 245 0.59 -22.35 3.55
CA GLN A 245 0.82 -23.69 3.01
C GLN A 245 1.26 -24.62 4.14
N ALA A 246 0.55 -25.74 4.30
CA ALA A 246 0.99 -26.84 5.15
C ALA A 246 2.11 -27.62 4.46
N LEU A 247 3.22 -27.86 5.16
CA LEU A 247 4.39 -28.58 4.68
C LEU A 247 4.75 -29.70 5.65
N THR A 248 5.22 -30.81 5.09
CA THR A 248 5.82 -31.92 5.85
C THR A 248 7.21 -31.55 6.34
N ALA A 249 7.77 -32.28 7.30
CA ALA A 249 9.19 -32.17 7.61
C ALA A 249 10.01 -32.71 6.42
N GLY A 250 10.80 -31.87 5.75
CA GLY A 250 11.50 -32.26 4.54
C GLY A 250 12.09 -31.12 3.71
N ASN A 251 12.60 -31.48 2.53
CA ASN A 251 13.10 -30.53 1.55
C ASN A 251 12.02 -30.23 0.51
N HIS A 252 11.52 -29.00 0.50
CA HIS A 252 10.50 -28.54 -0.43
C HIS A 252 11.12 -27.60 -1.48
N THR A 253 10.62 -27.67 -2.71
CA THR A 253 11.06 -26.80 -3.81
C THR A 253 10.15 -25.58 -3.87
N VAL A 254 10.73 -24.39 -3.71
CA VAL A 254 10.01 -23.12 -3.85
C VAL A 254 10.43 -22.46 -5.15
N GLN A 255 9.45 -21.99 -5.93
CA GLN A 255 9.69 -21.21 -7.14
C GLN A 255 8.92 -19.88 -7.04
N VAL A 256 9.59 -18.78 -7.35
CA VAL A 256 9.00 -17.44 -7.41
C VAL A 256 9.19 -16.90 -8.82
N GLU A 257 8.10 -16.57 -9.48
CA GLU A 257 8.08 -15.89 -10.77
C GLU A 257 7.68 -14.44 -10.56
N TYR A 258 8.28 -13.52 -11.31
CA TYR A 258 8.08 -12.08 -11.20
C TYR A 258 8.12 -11.39 -12.56
N TYR A 259 7.35 -10.30 -12.75
CA TYR A 259 7.59 -9.34 -13.82
C TYR A 259 7.42 -7.87 -13.41
N ASP A 260 8.16 -7.01 -14.11
CA ASP A 260 7.92 -5.57 -14.25
C ASP A 260 7.44 -5.31 -15.67
N ARG A 261 6.31 -4.59 -15.84
CA ARG A 261 5.91 -4.05 -17.14
C ARG A 261 6.39 -2.62 -17.28
N ILE A 262 6.18 -1.77 -16.27
CA ILE A 262 6.58 -0.35 -16.33
C ILE A 262 6.99 0.26 -14.97
N GLN A 263 7.91 1.22 -15.08
CA GLN A 263 8.31 2.17 -14.06
C GLN A 263 9.20 1.63 -12.92
N VAL A 264 8.66 0.85 -11.97
CA VAL A 264 9.27 0.72 -10.63
C VAL A 264 9.35 -0.72 -10.15
N ALA A 265 10.34 -1.44 -10.67
CA ALA A 265 10.55 -2.84 -10.37
C ALA A 265 10.94 -3.10 -8.90
N ARG A 266 10.10 -3.89 -8.20
CA ARG A 266 10.34 -4.39 -6.84
C ARG A 266 9.76 -5.77 -6.60
N ILE A 267 10.50 -6.61 -5.88
CA ILE A 267 10.01 -7.88 -5.35
C ILE A 267 10.73 -8.23 -4.05
N TYR A 268 9.96 -8.54 -3.02
CA TYR A 268 10.43 -9.03 -1.73
C TYR A 268 9.67 -10.32 -1.41
N PHE A 269 10.37 -11.41 -1.10
CA PHE A 269 9.74 -12.69 -0.79
C PHE A 269 10.37 -13.38 0.42
N TRP A 270 9.52 -13.78 1.38
CA TRP A 270 9.91 -14.46 2.62
C TRP A 270 8.77 -15.35 3.12
N TRP A 271 9.03 -16.12 4.17
CA TRP A 271 8.01 -16.89 4.88
C TRP A 271 8.28 -16.96 6.38
N GLU A 272 7.28 -17.36 7.16
CA GLU A 272 7.42 -17.67 8.58
C GLU A 272 6.53 -18.87 8.96
N LEU A 273 6.92 -19.64 9.98
CA LEU A 273 6.10 -20.69 10.56
C LEU A 273 4.96 -20.03 11.37
N VAL A 274 3.71 -20.25 10.98
CA VAL A 274 2.52 -19.68 11.66
C VAL A 274 1.78 -20.70 12.52
N ALA A 275 1.91 -21.98 12.23
CA ALA A 275 1.49 -23.08 13.10
C ALA A 275 2.49 -24.23 13.02
N GLY A 276 2.84 -24.84 14.16
CA GLY A 276 3.67 -26.04 14.19
C GLY A 276 2.95 -27.28 13.67
N PRO A 277 3.55 -28.48 13.80
CA PRO A 277 2.91 -29.72 13.35
C PRO A 277 1.62 -29.95 14.13
N ALA A 278 0.53 -30.24 13.43
CA ALA A 278 -0.73 -30.60 14.07
C ALA A 278 -0.53 -31.90 14.87
N PRO A 279 -0.93 -31.98 16.15
CA PRO A 279 -0.71 -33.16 16.96
C PRO A 279 -1.40 -34.37 16.32
N THR A 280 -0.64 -35.44 16.08
CA THR A 280 -1.11 -36.63 15.36
C THR A 280 -2.42 -37.15 15.97
N PRO A 281 -3.51 -37.29 15.19
CA PRO A 281 -4.83 -37.61 15.73
C PRO A 281 -4.86 -39.03 16.30
N THR A 282 -4.67 -39.13 17.62
CA THR A 282 -5.16 -40.27 18.38
C THR A 282 -6.69 -40.25 18.27
N PRO A 283 -7.35 -41.35 17.87
CA PRO A 283 -8.81 -41.37 17.71
C PRO A 283 -9.50 -41.26 19.07
N GLY A 284 -9.74 -40.02 19.50
CA GLY A 284 -10.58 -39.61 20.61
C GLY A 284 -11.82 -38.85 20.13
N PRO A 285 -12.82 -38.65 20.99
CA PRO A 285 -14.09 -38.05 20.59
C PRO A 285 -13.93 -36.59 20.10
N THR A 286 -14.73 -36.24 19.09
CA THR A 286 -14.74 -34.94 18.42
C THR A 286 -14.80 -33.77 19.42
N PRO A 287 -13.80 -32.86 19.42
CA PRO A 287 -13.86 -31.66 20.26
C PRO A 287 -14.86 -30.66 19.66
N THR A 288 -15.98 -30.45 20.34
CA THR A 288 -16.89 -29.34 20.07
C THR A 288 -16.17 -28.01 20.39
N PRO A 289 -16.12 -27.03 19.47
CA PRO A 289 -15.61 -25.70 19.79
C PRO A 289 -16.46 -24.99 20.86
N PRO A 290 -15.91 -24.03 21.62
CA PRO A 290 -16.73 -23.13 22.44
C PRO A 290 -17.63 -22.25 21.55
N PRO A 291 -18.82 -21.81 22.02
CA PRO A 291 -19.71 -20.96 21.23
C PRO A 291 -19.13 -19.57 20.91
N GLY A 292 -19.48 -19.02 19.74
CA GLY A 292 -19.51 -17.57 19.52
C GLY A 292 -18.43 -16.89 18.65
N GLU A 293 -17.32 -17.56 18.26
CA GLU A 293 -16.20 -16.90 17.54
C GLU A 293 -15.92 -17.45 16.12
N GLY A 294 -16.92 -17.96 15.40
CA GLY A 294 -16.77 -18.26 13.97
C GLY A 294 -17.92 -19.00 13.31
N TRP A 295 -17.95 -18.97 11.98
CA TRP A 295 -18.87 -19.71 11.12
C TRP A 295 -18.20 -20.98 10.59
N PHE A 296 -18.77 -22.14 10.85
CA PHE A 296 -18.38 -23.39 10.18
C PHE A 296 -18.94 -23.39 8.75
N GLY A 297 -18.07 -23.14 7.77
CA GLY A 297 -18.39 -23.11 6.35
C GLY A 297 -18.10 -24.44 5.65
N GLN A 298 -19.08 -24.95 4.92
CA GLN A 298 -19.03 -26.12 4.05
C GLN A 298 -19.17 -25.65 2.59
N PHE A 299 -18.20 -25.99 1.75
CA PHE A 299 -18.04 -25.45 0.40
C PHE A 299 -18.26 -26.54 -0.64
N TYR A 300 -18.98 -26.25 -1.72
CA TYR A 300 -19.50 -27.24 -2.66
C TYR A 300 -19.23 -26.85 -4.11
N ASN A 301 -18.65 -27.77 -4.91
CA ASN A 301 -18.45 -27.60 -6.36
C ASN A 301 -19.73 -27.88 -7.20
N ASN A 302 -20.89 -27.49 -6.66
CA ASN A 302 -22.22 -27.50 -7.26
C ASN A 302 -23.08 -26.42 -6.58
N MET A 303 -24.16 -25.93 -7.22
CA MET A 303 -25.04 -24.90 -6.64
C MET A 303 -26.04 -25.45 -5.60
N ASP A 304 -26.34 -26.74 -5.65
CA ASP A 304 -27.45 -27.37 -4.90
C ASP A 304 -27.06 -27.83 -3.48
N LEU A 305 -25.85 -27.51 -3.02
CA LEU A 305 -25.27 -27.95 -1.73
C LEU A 305 -25.29 -29.49 -1.55
N GLN A 306 -25.14 -30.23 -2.65
CA GLN A 306 -25.13 -31.70 -2.64
C GLN A 306 -23.82 -32.24 -2.05
N ASP A 307 -23.95 -33.08 -1.01
CA ASP A 307 -22.84 -33.70 -0.28
C ASP A 307 -22.09 -34.77 -1.10
N PRO A 308 -20.78 -34.99 -0.82
CA PRO A 308 -19.98 -34.34 0.21
C PRO A 308 -19.55 -32.91 -0.18
N PRO A 309 -19.32 -32.02 0.81
CA PRO A 309 -18.65 -30.76 0.54
C PRO A 309 -17.24 -31.02 -0.02
N PHE A 310 -16.84 -30.17 -0.97
CA PHE A 310 -15.48 -30.12 -1.51
C PHE A 310 -14.45 -29.77 -0.43
N ALA A 311 -14.79 -28.83 0.46
CA ALA A 311 -13.93 -28.40 1.55
C ALA A 311 -14.75 -27.88 2.75
N THR A 312 -14.12 -27.80 3.92
CA THR A 312 -14.69 -27.17 5.13
C THR A 312 -13.67 -26.29 5.81
N ARG A 313 -14.04 -25.08 6.23
CA ARG A 313 -13.20 -24.19 7.04
C ARG A 313 -14.04 -23.38 8.04
N TYR A 314 -13.37 -22.68 8.95
CA TYR A 314 -14.02 -21.67 9.79
C TYR A 314 -13.76 -20.28 9.22
N ASP A 315 -14.81 -19.51 8.99
CA ASP A 315 -14.76 -18.11 8.55
C ASP A 315 -15.15 -17.19 9.73
N PRO A 316 -14.39 -16.12 10.03
CA PRO A 316 -14.67 -15.24 11.18
C PRO A 316 -15.86 -14.31 10.96
N TRP A 317 -16.29 -14.11 9.72
CA TRP A 317 -17.49 -13.36 9.31
C TRP A 317 -17.89 -13.78 7.88
N ILE A 318 -19.13 -13.47 7.47
CA ILE A 318 -19.58 -13.64 6.08
C ILE A 318 -19.61 -12.24 5.43
N GLY A 319 -18.58 -11.96 4.63
CA GLY A 319 -18.34 -10.67 4.00
C GLY A 319 -17.21 -10.80 3.00
N PHE A 320 -17.56 -11.27 1.81
CA PHE A 320 -16.65 -11.70 0.75
C PHE A 320 -16.99 -11.03 -0.58
N GLU A 321 -15.96 -10.57 -1.27
CA GLU A 321 -15.99 -10.20 -2.69
C GLU A 321 -14.92 -11.07 -3.38
N TRP A 322 -15.34 -12.04 -4.18
CA TRP A 322 -14.44 -12.85 -5.01
C TRP A 322 -14.44 -12.34 -6.46
N GLY A 323 -15.54 -11.76 -6.94
CA GLY A 323 -15.68 -11.36 -8.33
C GLY A 323 -15.65 -12.59 -9.23
N THR A 324 -14.82 -12.59 -10.26
CA THR A 324 -14.67 -13.75 -11.18
C THR A 324 -13.75 -14.86 -10.64
N ASP A 325 -13.22 -14.73 -9.42
CA ASP A 325 -12.37 -15.72 -8.76
C ASP A 325 -13.20 -16.62 -7.80
N SER A 326 -12.64 -17.74 -7.35
CA SER A 326 -13.34 -18.71 -6.49
C SER A 326 -13.03 -18.56 -4.98
N PRO A 327 -13.83 -19.15 -4.07
CA PRO A 327 -13.64 -19.00 -2.63
C PRO A 327 -12.35 -19.60 -2.05
N MET A 328 -11.68 -20.48 -2.79
CA MET A 328 -10.38 -21.09 -2.48
C MET A 328 -9.80 -21.78 -3.73
N PRO A 329 -8.47 -22.03 -3.79
CA PRO A 329 -7.87 -22.81 -4.88
C PRO A 329 -8.58 -24.16 -5.13
N GLU A 330 -8.55 -24.61 -6.39
CA GLU A 330 -9.19 -25.85 -6.88
C GLU A 330 -10.73 -25.90 -6.80
N MET A 331 -11.37 -24.95 -6.10
CA MET A 331 -12.81 -24.70 -6.20
C MET A 331 -13.13 -23.92 -7.48
N ARG A 332 -14.30 -24.18 -8.09
CA ARG A 332 -14.76 -23.48 -9.30
C ARG A 332 -15.11 -22.01 -9.01
N SER A 333 -14.88 -21.12 -9.97
CA SER A 333 -15.36 -19.72 -9.93
C SER A 333 -16.86 -19.60 -10.18
N ASP A 334 -17.43 -20.48 -10.99
CA ASP A 334 -18.86 -20.52 -11.34
C ASP A 334 -19.51 -21.84 -10.84
N PHE A 335 -20.83 -21.87 -10.73
CA PHE A 335 -21.63 -23.06 -10.37
C PHE A 335 -21.23 -23.72 -9.03
N PHE A 336 -21.03 -22.91 -7.99
CA PHE A 336 -20.64 -23.36 -6.65
C PHE A 336 -21.65 -22.93 -5.58
N SER A 337 -21.56 -23.51 -4.39
CA SER A 337 -22.37 -23.09 -3.23
C SER A 337 -21.63 -23.24 -1.91
N ILE A 338 -22.11 -22.54 -0.88
CA ILE A 338 -21.53 -22.55 0.47
C ILE A 338 -22.66 -22.59 1.51
N ARG A 339 -22.53 -23.44 2.53
CA ARG A 339 -23.35 -23.44 3.74
C ARG A 339 -22.49 -23.03 4.92
N TRP A 340 -22.84 -21.95 5.60
CA TRP A 340 -22.25 -21.57 6.89
C TRP A 340 -23.23 -21.86 8.03
N THR A 341 -22.71 -22.33 9.16
CA THR A 341 -23.45 -22.48 10.41
C THR A 341 -22.67 -21.87 11.57
N THR A 342 -23.37 -21.25 12.52
CA THR A 342 -22.77 -20.75 13.76
C THR A 342 -23.79 -20.76 14.89
N THR A 343 -23.32 -20.54 16.12
CA THR A 343 -24.17 -20.33 17.30
C THR A 343 -23.83 -18.98 17.90
N VAL A 344 -24.81 -18.09 18.00
CA VAL A 344 -24.66 -16.73 18.57
C VAL A 344 -25.60 -16.54 19.75
N HIS A 345 -25.15 -15.80 20.76
CA HIS A 345 -25.99 -15.40 21.88
C HIS A 345 -26.77 -14.12 21.51
N LEU A 346 -28.10 -14.17 21.55
CA LEU A 346 -28.98 -13.02 21.33
C LEU A 346 -29.77 -12.72 22.60
N ASN A 347 -30.26 -11.48 22.70
CA ASN A 347 -31.23 -11.09 23.73
C ASN A 347 -32.64 -11.19 23.13
N THR A 348 -33.66 -11.25 23.98
CA THR A 348 -35.06 -11.22 23.54
C THR A 348 -35.37 -9.93 22.79
N ASP A 349 -35.51 -10.02 21.46
CA ASP A 349 -35.82 -8.89 20.58
C ASP A 349 -36.34 -9.35 19.20
N THR A 350 -36.81 -8.41 18.38
CA THR A 350 -36.96 -8.63 16.93
C THR A 350 -35.66 -8.28 16.24
N TYR A 351 -35.08 -9.21 15.49
CA TYR A 351 -33.88 -8.97 14.68
C TYR A 351 -34.23 -8.97 13.18
N ARG A 352 -33.70 -7.98 12.47
CA ARG A 352 -33.69 -7.94 11.00
C ARG A 352 -32.40 -8.57 10.51
N PHE A 353 -32.50 -9.76 9.92
CA PHE A 353 -31.39 -10.47 9.27
C PHE A 353 -31.35 -10.09 7.79
N CYS A 354 -30.20 -9.64 7.31
CA CYS A 354 -30.00 -9.14 5.96
C CYS A 354 -28.84 -9.85 5.27
N ALA A 355 -28.95 -9.99 3.95
CA ALA A 355 -27.82 -10.35 3.10
C ALA A 355 -27.81 -9.53 1.80
N MET A 356 -26.62 -9.31 1.27
CA MET A 356 -26.37 -8.75 -0.06
C MET A 356 -25.48 -9.74 -0.81
N SER A 357 -25.93 -10.26 -1.94
CA SER A 357 -25.24 -11.33 -2.66
C SER A 357 -25.39 -11.23 -4.17
N ASP A 358 -24.45 -11.88 -4.85
CA ASP A 358 -24.40 -12.11 -6.30
C ASP A 358 -23.77 -13.52 -6.39
N ASP A 359 -24.47 -14.61 -6.75
CA ASP A 359 -25.93 -14.78 -6.91
C ASP A 359 -26.71 -14.93 -5.57
N GLY A 360 -27.33 -16.09 -5.29
CA GLY A 360 -28.52 -16.22 -4.42
C GLY A 360 -28.25 -16.66 -2.98
N VAL A 361 -29.16 -16.33 -2.04
CA VAL A 361 -28.93 -16.47 -0.59
C VAL A 361 -30.17 -16.88 0.21
N ARG A 362 -29.97 -17.67 1.27
CA ARG A 362 -30.99 -18.07 2.25
C ARG A 362 -30.44 -17.98 3.68
N ILE A 363 -31.28 -17.56 4.63
CA ILE A 363 -30.93 -17.48 6.07
C ILE A 363 -31.97 -18.22 6.91
N TRP A 364 -31.50 -18.96 7.93
CA TRP A 364 -32.32 -19.57 8.97
C TRP A 364 -31.83 -19.18 10.36
N VAL A 365 -32.77 -19.11 11.29
CA VAL A 365 -32.56 -19.00 12.74
C VAL A 365 -33.31 -20.16 13.40
N ASP A 366 -32.62 -20.99 14.19
CA ASP A 366 -33.16 -22.20 14.84
C ASP A 366 -33.96 -23.12 13.88
N GLY A 367 -33.47 -23.24 12.63
CA GLY A 367 -34.11 -24.00 11.57
C GLY A 367 -35.36 -23.36 10.94
N GLN A 368 -35.85 -22.22 11.44
CA GLN A 368 -36.88 -21.41 10.77
C GLN A 368 -36.23 -20.52 9.71
N ARG A 369 -36.78 -20.52 8.49
CA ARG A 369 -36.22 -19.75 7.37
C ARG A 369 -36.69 -18.29 7.43
N VAL A 370 -35.74 -17.37 7.54
CA VAL A 370 -35.97 -15.92 7.70
C VAL A 370 -35.81 -15.17 6.38
N LEU A 371 -34.89 -15.61 5.50
CA LEU A 371 -34.64 -15.03 4.18
C LEU A 371 -34.60 -16.14 3.11
N ASP A 372 -35.18 -15.91 1.93
CA ASP A 372 -35.33 -16.93 0.87
C ASP A 372 -35.15 -16.43 -0.57
N GLU A 373 -34.03 -15.76 -0.85
CA GLU A 373 -33.71 -15.22 -2.18
C GLU A 373 -32.86 -16.21 -2.99
N TRP A 374 -33.36 -17.45 -3.15
CA TRP A 374 -32.66 -18.53 -3.86
C TRP A 374 -32.91 -18.48 -5.38
N HIS A 375 -32.52 -17.36 -5.97
CA HIS A 375 -32.56 -17.10 -7.41
C HIS A 375 -31.40 -16.15 -7.78
N PRO A 376 -31.11 -15.94 -9.07
CA PRO A 376 -30.07 -15.01 -9.48
C PRO A 376 -30.28 -13.60 -8.91
N ASN A 377 -29.20 -12.98 -8.46
CA ASN A 377 -29.18 -11.68 -7.79
C ASN A 377 -27.89 -10.95 -8.20
N ASN A 378 -27.89 -9.62 -8.26
CA ASN A 378 -26.75 -8.83 -8.73
C ASN A 378 -26.27 -7.81 -7.70
N GLY A 379 -26.06 -8.28 -6.46
CA GLY A 379 -25.67 -7.44 -5.34
C GLY A 379 -26.82 -6.61 -4.74
N ILE A 380 -28.07 -7.02 -4.91
CA ILE A 380 -29.20 -6.38 -4.20
C ILE A 380 -29.25 -6.95 -2.77
N ALA A 381 -29.44 -6.05 -1.81
CA ALA A 381 -29.63 -6.39 -0.40
C ALA A 381 -31.10 -6.72 -0.11
N TYR A 382 -31.33 -7.85 0.56
CA TYR A 382 -32.64 -8.30 1.04
C TYR A 382 -32.58 -8.62 2.53
N CYS A 383 -33.72 -8.50 3.22
CA CYS A 383 -33.80 -8.71 4.67
C CYS A 383 -35.11 -9.41 5.07
N GLY A 384 -35.05 -10.22 6.12
CA GLY A 384 -36.21 -10.78 6.81
C GLY A 384 -36.14 -10.50 8.31
N GLU A 385 -37.30 -10.32 8.95
CA GLU A 385 -37.40 -10.06 10.39
C GLU A 385 -37.82 -11.32 11.15
N HIS A 386 -37.18 -11.56 12.29
CA HIS A 386 -37.43 -12.73 13.13
C HIS A 386 -37.36 -12.37 14.62
N TRP A 387 -38.32 -12.86 15.40
CA TRP A 387 -38.32 -12.73 16.85
C TRP A 387 -37.48 -13.84 17.49
N VAL A 388 -36.60 -13.48 18.42
CA VAL A 388 -35.82 -14.45 19.23
C VAL A 388 -36.07 -14.24 20.72
N GLU A 389 -35.81 -15.27 21.52
CA GLU A 389 -35.75 -15.13 22.98
C GLU A 389 -34.30 -14.85 23.43
N THR A 390 -34.02 -14.81 24.74
CA THR A 390 -32.64 -14.64 25.23
C THR A 390 -31.98 -16.01 25.32
N GLY A 391 -30.98 -16.27 24.48
CA GLY A 391 -30.36 -17.59 24.40
C GLY A 391 -29.28 -17.72 23.32
N ASP A 392 -28.78 -18.94 23.18
CA ASP A 392 -27.85 -19.35 22.12
C ASP A 392 -28.68 -19.88 20.94
N HIS A 393 -28.60 -19.22 19.79
CA HIS A 393 -29.38 -19.53 18.59
C HIS A 393 -28.50 -20.07 17.46
N GLU A 394 -28.98 -21.09 16.72
CA GLU A 394 -28.31 -21.55 15.50
C GLU A 394 -28.64 -20.60 14.35
N ILE A 395 -27.63 -19.95 13.77
CA ILE A 395 -27.77 -19.20 12.53
C ILE A 395 -27.15 -20.03 11.40
N LYS A 396 -27.93 -20.27 10.35
CA LYS A 396 -27.45 -20.91 9.12
C LYS A 396 -27.61 -19.96 7.94
N VAL A 397 -26.58 -19.85 7.12
CA VAL A 397 -26.61 -19.15 5.83
C VAL A 397 -26.30 -20.17 4.74
N GLU A 398 -27.05 -20.16 3.65
CA GLU A 398 -26.73 -20.87 2.42
C GLU A 398 -26.63 -19.86 1.28
N TYR A 399 -25.62 -20.02 0.41
CA TYR A 399 -25.30 -19.16 -0.73
C TYR A 399 -24.98 -20.00 -1.96
N TYR A 400 -25.28 -19.52 -3.17
CA TYR A 400 -24.79 -20.10 -4.42
C TYR A 400 -24.39 -19.02 -5.44
N GLU A 401 -23.49 -19.41 -6.34
CA GLU A 401 -23.06 -18.66 -7.52
C GLU A 401 -23.48 -19.44 -8.78
N GLU A 402 -24.25 -18.83 -9.69
CA GLU A 402 -24.46 -19.39 -11.03
C GLU A 402 -23.26 -19.10 -11.92
N GLY A 403 -22.84 -17.83 -11.97
CA GLY A 403 -21.53 -17.45 -12.52
C GLY A 403 -21.46 -16.00 -13.00
N GLY A 404 -20.46 -15.28 -12.52
CA GLY A 404 -20.17 -13.91 -12.92
C GLY A 404 -19.29 -13.19 -11.91
N ASN A 405 -19.91 -12.61 -10.88
CA ASN A 405 -19.23 -11.82 -9.84
C ASN A 405 -19.64 -12.33 -8.45
N ALA A 406 -19.07 -13.45 -8.02
CA ALA A 406 -19.37 -14.02 -6.72
C ALA A 406 -19.09 -13.03 -5.56
N LEU A 407 -20.13 -12.67 -4.80
CA LEU A 407 -20.02 -11.91 -3.55
C LEU A 407 -21.12 -12.29 -2.55
N ILE A 408 -20.82 -12.20 -1.26
CA ILE A 408 -21.84 -12.25 -0.19
C ILE A 408 -21.42 -11.50 1.07
N TYR A 409 -22.33 -10.67 1.56
CA TYR A 409 -22.29 -10.05 2.89
C TYR A 409 -23.54 -10.43 3.68
N VAL A 410 -23.38 -10.74 4.98
CA VAL A 410 -24.48 -11.01 5.91
C VAL A 410 -24.32 -10.16 7.17
N TRP A 411 -25.42 -9.56 7.63
CA TRP A 411 -25.48 -8.80 8.87
C TRP A 411 -26.87 -8.90 9.51
N TRP A 412 -26.98 -8.50 10.78
CA TRP A 412 -28.27 -8.31 11.43
C TRP A 412 -28.23 -7.16 12.43
N GLU A 413 -29.40 -6.59 12.66
CA GLU A 413 -29.65 -5.48 13.58
C GLU A 413 -30.91 -5.79 14.41
N ALA A 414 -31.04 -5.23 15.61
CA ALA A 414 -32.34 -5.20 16.28
C ALA A 414 -33.25 -4.22 15.52
N ALA A 415 -34.55 -4.54 15.43
CA ALA A 415 -35.53 -3.68 14.75
C ALA A 415 -36.18 -2.70 15.75
N ASP A 416 -36.02 -1.39 15.48
CA ASP A 416 -36.57 -0.26 16.27
C ASP A 416 -38.11 -0.27 16.43
#